data_AF-A0A2V8EX46-F1
#
_entry.id   AF-A0A2V8EX46-F1
#
_cell.length_a   1.000
_cell.length_b   1.000
_cell.length_c   1.000
_cell.angle_alpha   90.00
_cell.angle_beta   90.00
_cell.angle_gamma   90.00
#
_symmetry.space_group_name_H-M   'P 1'
#
loop_
_entity.id
_entity.type
_entity.pdbx_description
1 polymer ?
#
loop_
_entity_poly.entity_id
_entity_poly.type
_entity_poly.pdbx_seq_one_letter_code
_entity_poly.pdbx_strand_id
1 'polypeptide(L)'
;MGLAASRRNLTRASYAGFNTELLRAGSMFRRLSTVGLFTGLLLIGGNKHAAAQSGANVLVVVNDASEASRTIAEYYARKRAVPATNICHLTTSTEDTIERLDFDRQVQGPTGRCIAAMSGQDRILYIVLTKGVPIRIQGTSSGREGTVSSVDSELTLLYRRQLGVNTPIAGPLPNPYFAANLPVNEHAKPFTHERADIFLVTRLDGFTVEDVLGLVDRSVASQKEGRILLDSRASWQASGNTWLKTAAETLKSIGLGDRVELDESSRVLKNGESVLGYYSWGSNDPAIKDRNLNHHFVPGALAAMFVSSDARTFKEPPASWALGETNNPQTYYAGTPQSLTGDLIRAGVTGTAGHVAEPFLDATIRPDILFPAYVTGANLAEAFYQAMPYLSWQTIVIGDPLCAPFRTHVLATEEIAPAMDSATELPALFAARRLKLGGGAAKRDALTAYMRFESRTSRGNAAGARQALEEAGAADARFTPAHLLLGMHYQQEGAIDRAIEEYRGILAYAPNQVMSLNNLAYILAVNRRAPQEALPLAERAVAISKGEPNVLDTLGWIQHLLGKDDDAARSLRMAVSAAPDNVELRWHAAVVFARLEDVAKATSELAAALKIDPKLPDREEDVRKLQESLSARRPSR
;
A
#
# COMPACT_ATOMS: atom_id res chain seq x y z
N MET A 1 -5.86 19.22 -70.30
CA MET A 1 -7.21 19.79 -70.11
C MET A 1 -7.62 19.48 -68.68
N GLY A 2 -7.88 20.37 -67.74
CA GLY A 2 -8.14 21.81 -67.64
C GLY A 2 -8.73 21.96 -66.22
N LEU A 3 -8.00 22.58 -65.29
CA LEU A 3 -8.23 23.93 -64.75
C LEU A 3 -9.26 24.03 -63.59
N ALA A 4 -8.74 24.58 -62.48
CA ALA A 4 -9.34 25.59 -61.59
C ALA A 4 -10.24 25.19 -60.39
N ALA A 5 -9.61 25.21 -59.21
CA ALA A 5 -9.78 26.21 -58.14
C ALA A 5 -11.09 26.35 -57.31
N SER A 6 -10.88 26.20 -55.98
CA SER A 6 -11.10 27.23 -54.93
C SER A 6 -12.44 27.36 -54.17
N ARG A 7 -12.30 27.24 -52.83
CA ARG A 7 -12.89 28.00 -51.69
C ARG A 7 -13.98 27.37 -50.78
N ARG A 8 -13.52 27.04 -49.56
CA ARG A 8 -13.92 27.55 -48.22
C ARG A 8 -15.36 27.33 -47.70
N ASN A 9 -15.47 26.54 -46.62
CA ASN A 9 -15.63 26.94 -45.20
C ASN A 9 -16.77 26.26 -44.39
N LEU A 10 -16.36 25.70 -43.24
CA LEU A 10 -17.01 25.64 -41.90
C LEU A 10 -18.26 24.72 -41.77
N THR A 11 -18.30 23.70 -40.89
CA THR A 11 -18.29 23.83 -39.42
C THR A 11 -18.25 22.45 -38.71
N ARG A 12 -17.62 22.43 -37.52
CA ARG A 12 -17.88 21.61 -36.30
C ARG A 12 -18.22 20.10 -36.42
N ALA A 13 -17.33 19.23 -35.90
CA ALA A 13 -17.55 18.40 -34.70
C ALA A 13 -16.42 17.34 -34.59
N SER A 14 -15.65 17.42 -33.52
CA SER A 14 -14.60 16.45 -33.15
C SER A 14 -14.90 15.94 -31.74
N TYR A 15 -14.61 14.66 -31.51
CA TYR A 15 -14.63 13.94 -30.24
C TYR A 15 -16.00 13.46 -29.72
N ALA A 16 -16.49 12.38 -30.33
CA ALA A 16 -17.26 11.35 -29.64
C ALA A 16 -16.61 10.00 -30.00
N GLY A 17 -16.09 9.28 -29.01
CA GLY A 17 -15.31 8.07 -29.25
C GLY A 17 -15.04 7.25 -28.01
N PHE A 18 -16.03 7.08 -27.14
CA PHE A 18 -16.10 5.93 -26.23
C PHE A 18 -17.55 5.42 -26.17
N ASN A 19 -17.68 4.12 -26.45
CA ASN A 19 -18.83 3.23 -26.30
C ASN A 19 -19.97 3.30 -27.33
N THR A 20 -19.94 2.35 -28.26
CA THR A 20 -21.15 1.61 -28.71
C THR A 20 -20.72 0.28 -29.36
N GLU A 21 -20.70 -0.81 -28.59
CA GLU A 21 -20.99 -2.14 -29.13
C GLU A 21 -21.98 -2.84 -28.19
N LEU A 22 -23.25 -2.69 -28.54
CA LEU A 22 -24.30 -3.65 -28.20
C LEU A 22 -25.36 -3.61 -29.30
N LEU A 23 -25.63 -4.79 -29.88
CA LEU A 23 -26.81 -5.21 -30.68
C LEU A 23 -26.76 -5.07 -32.22
N ARG A 24 -26.53 -6.21 -32.88
CA ARG A 24 -27.30 -6.86 -33.99
C ARG A 24 -26.41 -8.01 -34.53
N ALA A 25 -26.82 -9.24 -34.82
CA ALA A 25 -28.07 -9.95 -35.08
C ALA A 25 -27.87 -11.42 -34.62
N GLY A 26 -28.82 -12.35 -34.54
CA GLY A 26 -30.15 -12.49 -35.09
C GLY A 26 -30.77 -13.80 -34.56
N SER A 27 -32.09 -13.84 -34.58
CA SER A 27 -32.96 -14.93 -34.13
C SER A 27 -32.81 -16.24 -34.91
N MET A 28 -32.76 -17.38 -34.20
CA MET A 28 -33.46 -18.61 -34.60
C MET A 28 -33.33 -19.71 -33.53
N PHE A 29 -34.41 -19.96 -32.77
CA PHE A 29 -35.06 -21.28 -32.60
C PHE A 29 -35.98 -21.26 -31.36
N ARG A 30 -37.28 -21.41 -31.63
CA ARG A 30 -38.34 -21.72 -30.67
C ARG A 30 -38.51 -23.25 -30.61
N ARG A 31 -38.64 -23.81 -29.41
CA ARG A 31 -39.64 -24.81 -28.95
C ARG A 31 -39.28 -25.28 -27.53
N LEU A 32 -40.12 -24.94 -26.54
CA LEU A 32 -41.00 -25.85 -25.78
C LEU A 32 -40.21 -27.01 -25.09
N SER A 33 -40.20 -27.18 -23.76
CA SER A 33 -41.38 -27.50 -22.94
C SER A 33 -41.07 -27.53 -21.42
N THR A 34 -42.12 -27.30 -20.63
CA THR A 34 -42.47 -27.92 -19.31
C THR A 34 -41.69 -27.60 -18.01
N VAL A 35 -42.37 -26.82 -17.16
CA VAL A 35 -42.79 -27.09 -15.76
C VAL A 35 -41.78 -27.72 -14.79
N GLY A 36 -41.49 -26.96 -13.73
CA GLY A 36 -40.92 -27.47 -12.48
C GLY A 36 -40.96 -26.40 -11.39
N LEU A 37 -42.14 -26.20 -10.78
CA LEU A 37 -42.33 -25.34 -9.61
C LEU A 37 -41.71 -26.04 -8.39
N PHE A 38 -40.55 -25.60 -7.92
CA PHE A 38 -40.03 -25.99 -6.60
C PHE A 38 -40.13 -24.81 -5.65
N THR A 39 -41.27 -24.73 -4.96
CA THR A 39 -41.42 -23.99 -3.71
C THR A 39 -40.59 -24.68 -2.64
N GLY A 40 -39.34 -24.26 -2.48
CA GLY A 40 -38.52 -24.58 -1.32
C GLY A 40 -38.88 -23.65 -0.16
N LEU A 41 -39.50 -24.21 0.88
CA LEU A 41 -39.72 -23.57 2.18
C LEU A 41 -38.43 -22.88 2.66
N LEU A 42 -38.48 -21.55 2.84
CA LEU A 42 -37.51 -20.84 3.67
C LEU A 42 -37.74 -21.27 5.12
N LEU A 43 -36.90 -22.17 5.61
CA LEU A 43 -36.66 -22.32 7.04
C LEU A 43 -35.94 -21.06 7.53
N ILE A 44 -36.71 -20.14 8.10
CA ILE A 44 -36.23 -19.03 8.92
C ILE A 44 -35.66 -19.67 10.19
N GLY A 45 -34.37 -20.00 10.15
CA GLY A 45 -33.65 -20.70 11.20
C GLY A 45 -32.42 -19.95 11.65
N GLY A 46 -32.56 -19.19 12.74
CA GLY A 46 -31.47 -18.70 13.58
C GLY A 46 -30.87 -17.36 13.13
N ASN A 47 -31.07 -16.32 13.95
CA ASN A 47 -30.15 -15.20 14.04
C ASN A 47 -28.76 -15.74 14.43
N LYS A 48 -28.00 -16.22 13.44
CA LYS A 48 -26.56 -16.40 13.58
C LYS A 48 -26.01 -15.00 13.82
N HIS A 49 -25.70 -14.67 15.07
CA HIS A 49 -24.85 -13.53 15.34
C HIS A 49 -23.55 -13.83 14.60
N ALA A 50 -23.30 -13.11 13.50
CA ALA A 50 -22.08 -13.30 12.73
C ALA A 50 -20.92 -12.93 13.66
N ALA A 51 -20.09 -13.92 14.02
CA ALA A 51 -18.90 -13.66 14.81
C ALA A 51 -18.01 -12.69 14.03
N ALA A 52 -17.73 -11.54 14.62
CA ALA A 52 -16.87 -10.53 14.03
C ALA A 52 -15.39 -10.89 14.26
N GLN A 53 -14.48 -10.31 13.49
CA GLN A 53 -13.08 -10.78 13.31
C GLN A 53 -12.98 -12.18 12.68
N SER A 54 -13.66 -12.33 11.53
CA SER A 54 -13.56 -13.50 10.65
C SER A 54 -12.86 -13.12 9.34
N GLY A 55 -12.85 -14.03 8.34
CA GLY A 55 -12.35 -13.71 7.00
C GLY A 55 -13.02 -12.49 6.35
N ALA A 56 -14.23 -12.11 6.80
CA ALA A 56 -14.92 -10.90 6.34
C ALA A 56 -14.18 -9.58 6.70
N ASN A 57 -13.32 -9.61 7.73
CA ASN A 57 -12.55 -8.47 8.21
C ASN A 57 -11.09 -8.49 7.75
N VAL A 58 -10.73 -9.43 6.87
CA VAL A 58 -9.38 -9.59 6.33
C VAL A 58 -9.39 -9.16 4.87
N LEU A 59 -8.45 -8.29 4.47
CA LEU A 59 -8.07 -8.04 3.09
C LEU A 59 -6.84 -8.88 2.75
N VAL A 60 -6.90 -9.69 1.69
CA VAL A 60 -5.73 -10.44 1.20
C VAL A 60 -5.15 -9.71 0.00
N VAL A 61 -3.86 -9.40 0.03
CA VAL A 61 -3.13 -8.73 -1.06
C VAL A 61 -2.37 -9.77 -1.87
N VAL A 62 -2.64 -9.80 -3.18
CA VAL A 62 -2.10 -10.76 -4.13
C VAL A 62 -1.23 -10.02 -5.14
N ASN A 63 0.05 -10.40 -5.24
CA ASN A 63 0.92 -9.99 -6.32
C ASN A 63 0.75 -10.96 -7.50
N ASP A 64 0.06 -10.51 -8.56
CA ASP A 64 -0.20 -11.32 -9.75
C ASP A 64 1.07 -11.70 -10.51
N ALA A 65 2.18 -10.98 -10.30
CA ALA A 65 3.49 -11.36 -10.84
C ALA A 65 4.11 -12.59 -10.15
N SER A 66 3.56 -13.05 -9.02
CA SER A 66 4.07 -14.19 -8.25
C SER A 66 3.07 -15.35 -8.25
N GLU A 67 3.49 -16.51 -8.75
CA GLU A 67 2.72 -17.75 -8.67
C GLU A 67 2.52 -18.21 -7.21
N ALA A 68 3.55 -18.07 -6.38
CA ALA A 68 3.47 -18.36 -4.95
C ALA A 68 2.40 -17.51 -4.27
N SER A 69 2.36 -16.21 -4.58
CA SER A 69 1.39 -15.26 -4.03
C SER A 69 -0.05 -15.68 -4.34
N ARG A 70 -0.34 -15.99 -5.62
CA ARG A 70 -1.66 -16.45 -6.06
C ARG A 70 -2.07 -17.75 -5.37
N THR A 71 -1.17 -18.73 -5.32
CA THR A 71 -1.41 -20.04 -4.67
C THR A 71 -1.74 -19.90 -3.19
N ILE A 72 -0.96 -19.10 -2.46
CA ILE A 72 -1.16 -18.85 -1.03
C ILE A 72 -2.46 -18.09 -0.79
N ALA A 73 -2.75 -17.06 -1.59
CA ALA A 73 -3.97 -16.27 -1.46
C ALA A 73 -5.22 -17.12 -1.63
N GLU A 74 -5.27 -17.95 -2.67
CA GLU A 74 -6.37 -18.88 -2.90
C GLU A 74 -6.54 -19.89 -1.76
N TYR A 75 -5.43 -20.45 -1.27
CA TYR A 75 -5.46 -21.39 -0.13
C TYR A 75 -6.02 -20.74 1.13
N TYR A 76 -5.47 -19.58 1.49
CA TYR A 76 -5.86 -18.84 2.69
C TYR A 76 -7.31 -18.36 2.61
N ALA A 77 -7.72 -17.82 1.46
CA ALA A 77 -9.09 -17.36 1.25
C ALA A 77 -10.12 -18.48 1.44
N ARG A 78 -9.82 -19.70 0.94
CA ARG A 78 -10.66 -20.88 1.19
C ARG A 78 -10.69 -21.28 2.66
N LYS A 79 -9.52 -21.37 3.31
CA LYS A 79 -9.40 -21.80 4.72
C LYS A 79 -10.10 -20.85 5.70
N ARG A 80 -10.08 -19.54 5.44
CA ARG A 80 -10.68 -18.51 6.29
C ARG A 80 -12.01 -17.96 5.79
N ALA A 81 -12.54 -18.51 4.69
CA ALA A 81 -13.74 -18.01 4.02
C ALA A 81 -13.67 -16.49 3.77
N VAL A 82 -12.53 -16.02 3.28
CA VAL A 82 -12.34 -14.60 2.93
C VAL A 82 -13.23 -14.28 1.71
N PRO A 83 -14.08 -13.24 1.78
CA PRO A 83 -14.92 -12.85 0.65
C PRO A 83 -14.10 -12.50 -0.59
N ALA A 84 -14.61 -12.82 -1.78
CA ALA A 84 -13.93 -12.47 -3.04
C ALA A 84 -13.68 -10.96 -3.18
N THR A 85 -14.59 -10.13 -2.66
CA THR A 85 -14.44 -8.67 -2.63
C THR A 85 -13.28 -8.19 -1.75
N ASN A 86 -12.79 -9.04 -0.84
CA ASN A 86 -11.66 -8.76 0.02
C ASN A 86 -10.33 -9.32 -0.54
N ILE A 87 -10.31 -9.83 -1.77
CA ILE A 87 -9.08 -10.22 -2.45
C ILE A 87 -8.63 -9.05 -3.33
N CYS A 88 -7.54 -8.38 -2.94
CA CYS A 88 -6.98 -7.25 -3.66
C CYS A 88 -5.82 -7.71 -4.54
N HIS A 89 -6.04 -7.68 -5.86
CA HIS A 89 -5.04 -7.98 -6.86
C HIS A 89 -4.22 -6.74 -7.21
N LEU A 90 -2.90 -6.90 -7.25
CA LEU A 90 -1.96 -5.89 -7.71
C LEU A 90 -0.81 -6.54 -8.47
N THR A 91 -0.01 -5.72 -9.16
CA THR A 91 1.21 -6.16 -9.83
C THR A 91 2.37 -5.33 -9.32
N THR A 92 3.38 -6.00 -8.76
CA THR A 92 4.59 -5.37 -8.22
C THR A 92 5.80 -6.29 -8.37
N SER A 93 7.00 -5.78 -8.09
CA SER A 93 8.23 -6.58 -8.01
C SER A 93 8.07 -7.82 -7.12
N THR A 94 8.71 -8.92 -7.49
CA THR A 94 8.83 -10.14 -6.66
C THR A 94 10.10 -10.18 -5.83
N GLU A 95 10.94 -9.15 -5.89
CA GLU A 95 12.14 -9.03 -5.07
C GLU A 95 11.81 -8.58 -3.64
N ASP A 96 12.72 -8.86 -2.71
CA ASP A 96 12.54 -8.52 -1.29
C ASP A 96 12.47 -7.00 -1.06
N THR A 97 13.12 -6.20 -1.92
CA THR A 97 13.20 -4.73 -1.78
C THR A 97 12.48 -4.03 -2.93
N ILE A 98 11.74 -2.97 -2.59
CA ILE A 98 11.06 -2.08 -3.55
C ILE A 98 11.46 -0.62 -3.31
N GLU A 99 11.52 0.17 -4.37
CA GLU A 99 11.72 1.62 -4.27
C GLU A 99 10.48 2.30 -3.68
N ARG A 100 10.67 3.42 -2.95
CA ARG A 100 9.57 4.12 -2.26
C ARG A 100 8.43 4.52 -3.21
N LEU A 101 8.78 5.11 -4.34
CA LEU A 101 7.80 5.56 -5.34
C LEU A 101 7.02 4.38 -5.92
N ASP A 102 7.68 3.24 -6.13
CA ASP A 102 7.03 2.02 -6.60
C ASP A 102 6.15 1.39 -5.54
N PHE A 103 6.55 1.40 -4.26
CA PHE A 103 5.66 1.01 -3.16
C PHE A 103 4.38 1.85 -3.17
N ASP A 104 4.50 3.17 -3.28
CA ASP A 104 3.33 4.06 -3.29
C ASP A 104 2.39 3.76 -4.47
N ARG A 105 2.95 3.54 -5.67
CA ARG A 105 2.19 3.34 -6.91
C ARG A 105 1.65 1.92 -7.08
N GLN A 106 2.43 0.91 -6.70
CA GLN A 106 2.21 -0.50 -7.03
C GLN A 106 1.69 -1.31 -5.85
N VAL A 107 1.83 -0.82 -4.61
CA VAL A 107 1.40 -1.53 -3.39
C VAL A 107 0.40 -0.73 -2.58
N GLN A 108 0.81 0.40 -2.00
CA GLN A 108 -0.03 1.21 -1.10
C GLN A 108 -1.27 1.77 -1.81
N GLY A 109 -1.07 2.42 -2.96
CA GLY A 109 -2.16 3.00 -3.74
C GLY A 109 -3.22 1.98 -4.15
N PRO A 110 -2.85 0.86 -4.81
CA PRO A 110 -3.77 -0.22 -5.15
C PRO A 110 -4.50 -0.80 -3.92
N THR A 111 -3.77 -1.05 -2.83
CA THR A 111 -4.37 -1.57 -1.58
C THR A 111 -5.43 -0.62 -1.03
N GLY A 112 -5.12 0.69 -0.99
CA GLY A 112 -6.07 1.72 -0.56
C GLY A 112 -7.29 1.81 -1.47
N ARG A 113 -7.12 1.66 -2.79
CA ARG A 113 -8.24 1.63 -3.76
C ARG A 113 -9.14 0.41 -3.58
N CYS A 114 -8.57 -0.78 -3.36
CA CYS A 114 -9.35 -1.98 -3.04
C CYS A 114 -10.24 -1.74 -1.81
N ILE A 115 -9.67 -1.20 -0.73
CA ILE A 115 -10.41 -0.86 0.49
C ILE A 115 -11.53 0.14 0.21
N ALA A 116 -11.23 1.23 -0.50
CA ALA A 116 -12.23 2.26 -0.81
C ALA A 116 -13.38 1.72 -1.68
N ALA A 117 -13.07 0.94 -2.72
CA ALA A 117 -14.06 0.38 -3.65
C ALA A 117 -15.08 -0.52 -2.95
N MET A 118 -14.68 -1.20 -1.87
CA MET A 118 -15.57 -2.05 -1.06
C MET A 118 -16.06 -1.39 0.23
N SER A 119 -15.90 -0.07 0.36
CA SER A 119 -16.20 0.72 1.58
C SER A 119 -15.66 0.05 2.85
N GLY A 120 -14.44 -0.47 2.76
CA GLY A 120 -13.84 -1.38 3.73
C GLY A 120 -13.14 -0.70 4.91
N GLN A 121 -13.09 0.64 4.97
CA GLN A 121 -12.23 1.38 5.89
C GLN A 121 -12.43 0.96 7.34
N ASP A 122 -13.67 0.90 7.82
CA ASP A 122 -13.97 0.47 9.19
C ASP A 122 -14.02 -1.07 9.31
N ARG A 123 -14.58 -1.78 8.31
CA ARG A 123 -14.81 -3.24 8.46
C ARG A 123 -13.55 -4.10 8.33
N ILE A 124 -12.56 -3.65 7.57
CA ILE A 124 -11.29 -4.37 7.40
C ILE A 124 -10.40 -4.01 8.57
N LEU A 125 -9.99 -5.02 9.33
CA LEU A 125 -9.09 -4.85 10.46
C LEU A 125 -7.68 -5.33 10.13
N TYR A 126 -7.60 -6.36 9.29
CA TYR A 126 -6.36 -7.04 8.96
C TYR A 126 -6.06 -6.93 7.47
N ILE A 127 -4.81 -6.63 7.14
CA ILE A 127 -4.28 -6.79 5.78
C ILE A 127 -3.30 -7.96 5.83
N VAL A 128 -3.50 -8.94 4.95
CA VAL A 128 -2.64 -10.12 4.81
C VAL A 128 -1.89 -10.02 3.50
N LEU A 129 -0.57 -9.81 3.58
CA LEU A 129 0.32 -9.90 2.43
C LEU A 129 0.70 -11.37 2.19
N THR A 130 1.02 -11.71 0.94
CA THR A 130 1.42 -13.07 0.54
C THR A 130 2.85 -13.10 0.02
N LYS A 131 3.53 -14.24 0.14
CA LYS A 131 4.88 -14.45 -0.41
C LYS A 131 4.97 -13.97 -1.86
N GLY A 132 5.95 -13.10 -2.13
CA GLY A 132 6.13 -12.45 -3.42
C GLY A 132 5.62 -11.01 -3.48
N VAL A 133 4.98 -10.51 -2.42
CA VAL A 133 4.92 -9.07 -2.15
C VAL A 133 6.24 -8.65 -1.49
N PRO A 134 6.90 -7.56 -1.93
CA PRO A 134 8.15 -7.08 -1.32
C PRO A 134 8.02 -6.89 0.18
N ILE A 135 9.15 -7.00 0.89
CA ILE A 135 9.16 -7.00 2.36
C ILE A 135 9.74 -5.70 2.90
N ARG A 136 10.67 -5.09 2.16
CA ARG A 136 11.39 -3.88 2.54
C ARG A 136 11.21 -2.79 1.51
N ILE A 137 11.09 -1.56 1.99
CA ILE A 137 11.15 -0.37 1.14
C ILE A 137 12.52 0.25 1.30
N GLN A 138 13.13 0.56 0.16
CA GLN A 138 14.43 1.22 0.10
C GLN A 138 14.36 2.61 0.73
N GLY A 139 15.44 2.99 1.41
CA GLY A 139 15.54 4.25 2.13
C GLY A 139 16.97 4.75 2.27
N THR A 140 17.15 5.86 2.97
CA THR A 140 18.43 6.59 3.07
C THR A 140 19.45 5.91 3.98
N SER A 141 19.03 5.51 5.18
CA SER A 141 19.85 4.79 6.15
C SER A 141 18.99 3.84 6.97
N SER A 142 19.62 2.86 7.63
CA SER A 142 18.98 2.03 8.66
C SER A 142 19.12 2.62 10.07
N GLY A 143 19.58 3.86 10.20
CA GLY A 143 19.65 4.58 11.48
C GLY A 143 18.27 5.06 11.94
N ARG A 144 18.19 5.62 13.16
CA ARG A 144 16.91 6.10 13.74
C ARG A 144 16.20 7.18 12.93
N GLU A 145 16.93 7.98 12.17
CA GLU A 145 16.38 9.03 11.30
C GLU A 145 16.26 8.57 9.84
N GLY A 146 16.53 7.29 9.59
CA GLY A 146 16.47 6.69 8.27
C GLY A 146 15.05 6.52 7.76
N THR A 147 14.93 6.31 6.45
CA THR A 147 13.65 6.05 5.76
C THR A 147 13.50 4.61 5.27
N VAL A 148 14.40 3.71 5.67
CA VAL A 148 14.21 2.27 5.46
C VAL A 148 13.06 1.83 6.36
N SER A 149 12.10 1.11 5.79
CA SER A 149 10.95 0.55 6.51
C SER A 149 10.51 -0.77 5.88
N SER A 150 9.74 -1.56 6.61
CA SER A 150 9.03 -2.70 6.03
C SER A 150 7.78 -2.25 5.29
N VAL A 151 7.43 -2.97 4.23
CA VAL A 151 6.17 -2.78 3.48
C VAL A 151 4.96 -2.90 4.40
N ASP A 152 5.01 -3.87 5.31
CA ASP A 152 3.95 -4.18 6.28
C ASP A 152 3.72 -3.02 7.26
N SER A 153 4.81 -2.45 7.80
CA SER A 153 4.75 -1.35 8.78
C SER A 153 4.24 -0.06 8.14
N GLU A 154 4.54 0.18 6.86
CA GLU A 154 3.95 1.30 6.13
C GLU A 154 2.47 1.09 5.83
N LEU A 155 2.06 -0.10 5.40
CA LEU A 155 0.64 -0.40 5.13
C LEU A 155 -0.22 -0.34 6.39
N THR A 156 0.36 -0.56 7.57
CA THR A 156 -0.31 -0.35 8.86
C THR A 156 -0.86 1.07 8.98
N LEU A 157 -0.14 2.06 8.46
CA LEU A 157 -0.51 3.48 8.51
C LEU A 157 -1.49 3.90 7.41
N LEU A 158 -1.91 2.99 6.54
CA LEU A 158 -2.79 3.31 5.40
C LEU A 158 -4.11 3.95 5.85
N TYR A 159 -4.70 3.50 6.97
CA TYR A 159 -5.92 4.11 7.51
C TYR A 159 -5.69 5.60 7.85
N ARG A 160 -4.60 5.93 8.57
CA ARG A 160 -4.19 7.33 8.85
C ARG A 160 -4.00 8.15 7.59
N ARG A 161 -3.32 7.59 6.59
CA ARG A 161 -3.08 8.29 5.32
C ARG A 161 -4.39 8.57 4.58
N GLN A 162 -5.33 7.62 4.59
CA GLN A 162 -6.66 7.81 4.01
C GLN A 162 -7.51 8.84 4.78
N LEU A 163 -7.26 9.04 6.08
CA LEU A 163 -7.84 10.15 6.83
C LEU A 163 -7.21 11.52 6.48
N GLY A 164 -6.10 11.55 5.73
CA GLY A 164 -5.33 12.75 5.45
C GLY A 164 -4.36 13.14 6.58
N VAL A 165 -4.08 12.24 7.52
CA VAL A 165 -3.09 12.48 8.58
C VAL A 165 -1.68 12.42 7.99
N ASN A 166 -0.86 13.44 8.26
CA ASN A 166 0.54 13.41 7.88
C ASN A 166 1.29 12.33 8.66
N THR A 167 1.90 11.38 7.95
CA THR A 167 2.73 10.32 8.53
C THR A 167 4.16 10.50 8.03
N PRO A 168 5.07 11.09 8.82
CA PRO A 168 6.48 11.22 8.45
C PRO A 168 7.08 9.87 8.06
N ILE A 169 7.87 9.84 6.99
CA ILE A 169 8.56 8.63 6.52
C ILE A 169 9.94 8.44 7.16
N ALA A 170 10.45 9.47 7.83
CA ALA A 170 11.75 9.43 8.49
C ALA A 170 11.56 9.03 9.94
N GLY A 171 12.28 7.98 10.33
CA GLY A 171 12.30 7.44 11.68
C GLY A 171 11.06 6.69 12.13
N PRO A 172 11.08 6.15 13.35
CA PRO A 172 9.99 5.36 13.90
C PRO A 172 8.80 6.25 14.29
N LEU A 173 7.59 5.79 13.98
CA LEU A 173 6.36 6.38 14.48
C LEU A 173 5.81 5.55 15.64
N PRO A 174 5.37 6.16 16.77
CA PRO A 174 4.75 5.41 17.85
C PRO A 174 3.54 4.61 17.37
N ASN A 175 3.50 3.32 17.71
CA ASN A 175 2.35 2.47 17.45
C ASN A 175 1.22 2.85 18.43
N PRO A 176 0.06 3.35 17.95
CA PRO A 176 -1.06 3.72 18.82
C PRO A 176 -1.69 2.53 19.55
N TYR A 177 -1.43 1.30 19.11
CA TYR A 177 -1.92 0.07 19.73
C TYR A 177 -0.89 -0.61 20.64
N PHE A 178 0.30 -0.02 20.82
CA PHE A 178 1.31 -0.52 21.74
C PHE A 178 0.80 -0.44 23.18
N ALA A 179 0.78 -1.58 23.87
CA ALA A 179 0.12 -1.75 25.17
C ALA A 179 1.06 -1.59 26.37
N ALA A 180 2.16 -0.82 26.22
CA ALA A 180 3.05 -0.58 27.33
C ALA A 180 2.31 0.04 28.52
N ASN A 181 2.51 -0.54 29.70
CA ASN A 181 1.90 -0.14 30.97
C ASN A 181 0.38 -0.35 31.07
N LEU A 182 -0.24 -1.11 30.17
CA LEU A 182 -1.61 -1.56 30.37
C LEU A 182 -1.65 -2.74 31.36
N PRO A 183 -2.63 -2.79 32.28
CA PRO A 183 -2.82 -3.98 33.10
C PRO A 183 -3.22 -5.18 32.24
N VAL A 184 -2.89 -6.38 32.70
CA VAL A 184 -2.98 -7.60 31.87
C VAL A 184 -4.39 -7.86 31.31
N ASN A 185 -5.43 -7.49 32.04
CA ASN A 185 -6.83 -7.62 31.62
C ASN A 185 -7.21 -6.69 30.45
N GLU A 186 -6.53 -5.56 30.27
CA GLU A 186 -6.76 -4.65 29.14
C GLU A 186 -6.21 -5.23 27.81
N HIS A 187 -5.26 -6.19 27.87
CA HIS A 187 -4.73 -6.87 26.69
C HIS A 187 -5.75 -7.78 25.98
N ALA A 188 -6.74 -8.29 26.74
CA ALA A 188 -7.75 -9.22 26.24
C ALA A 188 -8.80 -8.56 25.34
N LYS A 189 -8.83 -7.22 25.26
CA LYS A 189 -9.82 -6.49 24.46
C LYS A 189 -9.44 -6.56 22.96
N PRO A 190 -10.32 -7.07 22.10
CA PRO A 190 -10.04 -7.19 20.67
C PRO A 190 -9.82 -5.84 19.98
N PHE A 191 -9.09 -5.87 18.87
CA PHE A 191 -8.80 -4.71 18.05
C PHE A 191 -10.01 -4.23 17.26
N THR A 192 -10.23 -2.92 17.28
CA THR A 192 -11.16 -2.18 16.41
C THR A 192 -10.50 -0.87 16.00
N HIS A 193 -10.98 -0.26 14.92
CA HIS A 193 -10.50 1.07 14.53
C HIS A 193 -10.78 2.12 15.59
N GLU A 194 -11.77 1.97 16.47
CA GLU A 194 -12.00 2.91 17.58
C GLU A 194 -10.79 3.01 18.51
N ARG A 195 -10.13 1.88 18.78
CA ARG A 195 -8.94 1.80 19.66
C ARG A 195 -7.71 2.43 19.02
N ALA A 196 -7.52 2.22 17.72
CA ALA A 196 -6.41 2.80 16.98
C ALA A 196 -6.75 2.95 15.50
N ASP A 197 -6.26 4.02 14.88
CA ASP A 197 -6.53 4.42 13.50
C ASP A 197 -5.53 3.80 12.51
N ILE A 198 -5.33 2.49 12.60
CA ILE A 198 -4.37 1.70 11.79
C ILE A 198 -5.01 0.41 11.26
N PHE A 199 -4.42 -0.23 10.25
CA PHE A 199 -4.72 -1.64 9.96
C PHE A 199 -3.66 -2.54 10.60
N LEU A 200 -4.03 -3.71 11.12
CA LEU A 200 -3.03 -4.67 11.57
C LEU A 200 -2.56 -5.49 10.38
N VAL A 201 -1.31 -5.31 9.95
CA VAL A 201 -0.74 -5.99 8.78
C VAL A 201 0.06 -7.21 9.19
N THR A 202 -0.23 -8.34 8.58
CA THR A 202 0.53 -9.59 8.72
C THR A 202 0.89 -10.11 7.33
N ARG A 203 1.82 -11.07 7.26
CA ARG A 203 2.15 -11.74 6.02
C ARG A 203 2.19 -13.25 6.14
N LEU A 204 1.85 -13.91 5.05
CA LEU A 204 1.99 -15.34 4.83
C LEU A 204 3.24 -15.57 3.97
N ASP A 205 4.38 -15.74 4.65
CA ASP A 205 5.71 -15.87 4.04
C ASP A 205 6.56 -16.93 4.77
N GLY A 206 7.62 -17.37 4.13
CA GLY A 206 8.42 -18.52 4.52
C GLY A 206 9.35 -18.92 3.37
N PHE A 207 10.27 -19.85 3.59
CA PHE A 207 11.21 -20.25 2.53
C PHE A 207 10.49 -20.82 1.31
N THR A 208 9.48 -21.68 1.54
CA THR A 208 8.68 -22.34 0.51
C THR A 208 7.19 -22.03 0.65
N VAL A 209 6.40 -22.33 -0.39
CA VAL A 209 4.94 -22.26 -0.29
C VAL A 209 4.41 -23.23 0.78
N GLU A 210 5.00 -24.42 0.91
CA GLU A 210 4.60 -25.42 1.91
C GLU A 210 4.76 -24.89 3.35
N ASP A 211 5.89 -24.23 3.63
CA ASP A 211 6.12 -23.57 4.91
C ASP A 211 4.97 -22.58 5.24
N VAL A 212 4.53 -21.83 4.23
CA VAL A 212 3.45 -20.85 4.34
C VAL A 212 2.09 -21.50 4.54
N LEU A 213 1.76 -22.55 3.79
CA LEU A 213 0.49 -23.28 3.98
C LEU A 213 0.44 -23.90 5.38
N GLY A 214 1.59 -24.38 5.88
CA GLY A 214 1.75 -24.86 7.23
C GLY A 214 1.43 -23.82 8.31
N LEU A 215 1.80 -22.55 8.12
CA LEU A 215 1.41 -21.46 9.04
C LEU A 215 -0.12 -21.38 9.16
N VAL A 216 -0.82 -21.43 8.02
CA VAL A 216 -2.29 -21.35 7.97
C VAL A 216 -2.92 -22.57 8.63
N ASP A 217 -2.42 -23.78 8.33
CA ASP A 217 -2.98 -25.00 8.90
C ASP A 217 -2.79 -25.09 10.41
N ARG A 218 -1.61 -24.72 10.92
CA ARG A 218 -1.34 -24.68 12.36
C ARG A 218 -2.14 -23.60 13.08
N SER A 219 -2.49 -22.53 12.39
CA SER A 219 -3.39 -21.48 12.90
C SER A 219 -4.84 -21.97 13.02
N VAL A 220 -5.36 -22.65 11.99
CA VAL A 220 -6.71 -23.23 12.00
C VAL A 220 -6.81 -24.36 13.02
N ALA A 221 -5.78 -25.18 13.16
CA ALA A 221 -5.69 -26.26 14.14
C ALA A 221 -5.19 -25.82 15.52
N SER A 222 -5.15 -24.52 15.79
CA SER A 222 -4.52 -23.97 17.00
C SER A 222 -5.10 -24.54 18.29
N GLN A 223 -4.22 -24.74 19.28
CA GLN A 223 -4.57 -25.24 20.59
C GLN A 223 -3.98 -24.38 21.72
N LYS A 224 -4.46 -24.61 22.95
CA LYS A 224 -4.08 -23.86 24.14
C LYS A 224 -2.94 -24.49 24.94
N GLU A 225 -2.61 -25.76 24.70
CA GLU A 225 -1.63 -26.49 25.49
C GLU A 225 -0.19 -26.22 25.06
N GLY A 226 0.77 -26.46 25.96
CA GLY A 226 2.20 -26.34 25.66
C GLY A 226 2.97 -25.37 26.57
N ARG A 227 4.29 -25.39 26.44
CA ARG A 227 5.22 -24.61 27.29
C ARG A 227 5.66 -23.31 26.62
N ILE A 228 5.96 -22.31 27.43
CA ILE A 228 6.56 -21.04 27.02
C ILE A 228 8.02 -21.04 27.50
N LEU A 229 8.94 -21.01 26.54
CA LEU A 229 10.38 -21.05 26.78
C LEU A 229 10.97 -19.66 26.55
N LEU A 230 11.65 -19.12 27.56
CA LEU A 230 12.24 -17.79 27.56
C LEU A 230 13.74 -17.92 27.82
N ASP A 231 14.56 -17.57 26.82
CA ASP A 231 16.00 -17.78 26.84
C ASP A 231 16.75 -16.44 26.92
N SER A 232 17.33 -16.16 28.09
CA SER A 232 18.04 -14.92 28.37
C SER A 232 19.53 -15.05 28.07
N ARG A 233 20.16 -13.94 27.69
CA ARG A 233 21.60 -13.90 27.45
C ARG A 233 22.35 -13.65 28.76
N ALA A 234 22.99 -14.68 29.32
CA ALA A 234 23.67 -14.59 30.62
C ALA A 234 24.77 -13.52 30.73
N SER A 235 25.47 -13.21 29.63
CA SER A 235 26.65 -12.33 29.63
C SER A 235 26.34 -10.84 29.48
N TRP A 236 25.06 -10.45 29.35
CA TRP A 236 24.68 -9.06 29.06
C TRP A 236 23.42 -8.65 29.82
N GLN A 237 23.55 -7.71 30.75
CA GLN A 237 22.39 -7.04 31.33
C GLN A 237 21.87 -5.99 30.36
N ALA A 238 20.84 -6.36 29.61
CA ALA A 238 20.11 -5.48 28.71
C ALA A 238 18.63 -5.52 29.04
N SER A 239 17.91 -4.49 28.60
CA SER A 239 16.47 -4.40 28.80
C SER A 239 15.72 -5.64 28.28
N GLY A 240 16.21 -6.30 27.22
CA GLY A 240 15.67 -7.56 26.73
C GLY A 240 15.57 -8.67 27.79
N ASN A 241 16.61 -8.86 28.62
CA ASN A 241 16.57 -9.83 29.72
C ASN A 241 15.54 -9.43 30.79
N THR A 242 15.45 -8.13 31.10
CA THR A 242 14.42 -7.63 32.01
C THR A 242 13.02 -7.96 31.49
N TRP A 243 12.78 -7.82 30.19
CA TRP A 243 11.48 -8.11 29.58
C TRP A 243 11.15 -9.60 29.59
N LEU A 244 12.13 -10.47 29.31
CA LEU A 244 11.95 -11.92 29.45
C LEU A 244 11.58 -12.31 30.89
N LYS A 245 12.29 -11.75 31.87
CA LYS A 245 11.99 -11.98 33.28
C LYS A 245 10.58 -11.48 33.66
N THR A 246 10.23 -10.26 33.27
CA THR A 246 8.89 -9.70 33.52
C THR A 246 7.80 -10.52 32.84
N ALA A 247 8.04 -11.04 31.63
CA ALA A 247 7.11 -11.97 30.97
C ALA A 247 6.89 -13.23 31.81
N ALA A 248 7.97 -13.86 32.29
CA ALA A 248 7.89 -15.06 33.12
C ALA A 248 7.12 -14.82 34.43
N GLU A 249 7.43 -13.72 35.12
CA GLU A 249 6.75 -13.32 36.36
C GLU A 249 5.27 -13.04 36.13
N THR A 250 4.93 -12.34 35.04
CA THR A 250 3.55 -12.03 34.68
C THR A 250 2.76 -13.29 34.35
N LEU A 251 3.30 -14.17 33.51
CA LEU A 251 2.68 -15.44 33.15
C LEU A 251 2.46 -16.33 34.39
N LYS A 252 3.43 -16.35 35.31
CA LYS A 252 3.28 -17.02 36.61
C LYS A 252 2.15 -16.42 37.44
N SER A 253 2.04 -15.10 37.50
CA SER A 253 1.01 -14.41 38.28
C SER A 253 -0.42 -14.69 37.80
N ILE A 254 -0.61 -15.01 36.51
CA ILE A 254 -1.89 -15.38 35.92
C ILE A 254 -2.12 -16.90 35.85
N GLY A 255 -1.33 -17.68 36.60
CA GLY A 255 -1.56 -19.12 36.76
C GLY A 255 -0.92 -20.03 35.71
N LEU A 256 0.01 -19.53 34.89
CA LEU A 256 0.73 -20.34 33.89
C LEU A 256 2.15 -20.73 34.32
N GLY A 257 2.49 -20.58 35.62
CA GLY A 257 3.84 -20.79 36.14
C GLY A 257 4.47 -22.14 35.76
N ASP A 258 3.71 -23.23 35.87
CA ASP A 258 4.19 -24.59 35.56
C ASP A 258 4.45 -24.82 34.05
N ARG A 259 4.02 -23.88 33.21
CA ARG A 259 4.20 -23.90 31.76
C ARG A 259 5.35 -23.03 31.28
N VAL A 260 5.98 -22.25 32.17
CA VAL A 260 7.03 -21.28 31.80
C VAL A 260 8.40 -21.79 32.24
N GLU A 261 9.33 -21.85 31.30
CA GLU A 261 10.76 -22.07 31.56
C GLU A 261 11.51 -20.77 31.22
N LEU A 262 12.13 -20.15 32.22
CA LEU A 262 13.06 -19.04 32.04
C LEU A 262 14.47 -19.56 32.30
N ASP A 263 15.34 -19.52 31.28
CA ASP A 263 16.77 -19.78 31.44
C ASP A 263 17.54 -18.46 31.46
N GLU A 264 18.33 -18.24 32.51
CA GLU A 264 19.21 -17.07 32.68
C GLU A 264 20.71 -17.45 32.63
N SER A 265 21.01 -18.71 32.31
CA SER A 265 22.37 -19.24 32.22
C SER A 265 22.93 -19.09 30.81
N SER A 266 24.17 -19.54 30.57
CA SER A 266 24.77 -19.56 29.23
C SER A 266 24.31 -20.74 28.38
N ARG A 267 23.34 -21.53 28.86
CA ARG A 267 22.74 -22.66 28.16
C ARG A 267 21.73 -22.14 27.14
N VAL A 268 21.88 -22.54 25.88
CA VAL A 268 20.86 -22.31 24.85
C VAL A 268 19.70 -23.28 25.06
N LEU A 269 18.48 -22.76 25.16
CA LEU A 269 17.28 -23.59 25.16
C LEU A 269 17.05 -24.15 23.75
N LYS A 270 17.09 -25.49 23.63
CA LYS A 270 16.89 -26.22 22.37
C LYS A 270 16.15 -27.54 22.62
N ASN A 271 15.63 -28.16 21.56
CA ASN A 271 14.88 -29.42 21.63
C ASN A 271 13.67 -29.34 22.57
N GLY A 272 13.01 -28.18 22.60
CA GLY A 272 11.82 -28.00 23.42
C GLY A 272 10.66 -28.82 22.86
N GLU A 273 10.05 -29.67 23.69
CA GLU A 273 8.83 -30.40 23.36
C GLU A 273 7.56 -29.63 23.72
N SER A 274 6.53 -29.75 22.86
CA SER A 274 5.21 -29.12 23.04
C SER A 274 5.31 -27.62 23.31
N VAL A 275 6.02 -26.89 22.45
CA VAL A 275 6.31 -25.46 22.65
C VAL A 275 5.18 -24.60 22.10
N LEU A 276 4.51 -23.85 22.98
CA LEU A 276 3.50 -22.84 22.64
C LEU A 276 4.12 -21.45 22.48
N GLY A 277 5.18 -21.14 23.24
CA GLY A 277 5.85 -19.84 23.20
C GLY A 277 7.36 -20.00 23.18
N TYR A 278 8.07 -19.25 22.35
CA TYR A 278 9.53 -19.19 22.40
C TYR A 278 10.04 -17.75 22.22
N TYR A 279 10.95 -17.31 23.08
CA TYR A 279 11.60 -16.01 22.91
C TYR A 279 13.05 -16.06 23.35
N SER A 280 13.96 -15.54 22.52
CA SER A 280 15.40 -15.53 22.80
C SER A 280 16.14 -14.33 22.19
N TRP A 281 17.44 -14.27 22.42
CA TRP A 281 18.36 -13.34 21.76
C TRP A 281 18.80 -13.77 20.35
N GLY A 282 18.51 -15.01 19.94
CA GLY A 282 18.94 -15.57 18.67
C GLY A 282 20.44 -15.40 18.42
N SER A 283 20.83 -15.10 17.17
CA SER A 283 22.23 -14.92 16.78
C SER A 283 22.98 -13.75 17.46
N ASN A 284 22.26 -12.88 18.19
CA ASN A 284 22.89 -11.86 19.03
C ASN A 284 23.41 -12.42 20.36
N ASP A 285 23.06 -13.66 20.73
CA ASP A 285 23.75 -14.41 21.77
C ASP A 285 24.92 -15.20 21.18
N PRO A 286 26.18 -14.95 21.62
CA PRO A 286 27.32 -15.73 21.14
C PRO A 286 27.23 -17.22 21.45
N ALA A 287 26.41 -17.66 22.42
CA ALA A 287 26.17 -19.08 22.70
C ALA A 287 25.32 -19.77 21.63
N ILE A 288 24.50 -19.01 20.88
CA ILE A 288 23.65 -19.53 19.81
C ILE A 288 24.46 -19.57 18.51
N LYS A 289 24.99 -20.76 18.20
CA LYS A 289 25.72 -21.05 16.95
C LYS A 289 24.90 -21.86 15.95
N ASP A 290 23.91 -22.59 16.45
CA ASP A 290 23.04 -23.41 15.64
C ASP A 290 21.93 -22.56 15.03
N ARG A 291 21.76 -22.67 13.70
CA ARG A 291 20.63 -22.05 13.00
C ARG A 291 19.30 -22.68 13.41
N ASN A 292 19.31 -24.00 13.66
CA ASN A 292 18.13 -24.77 14.01
C ASN A 292 18.20 -25.23 15.47
N LEU A 293 17.27 -24.71 16.28
CA LEU A 293 17.14 -25.04 17.70
C LEU A 293 16.27 -26.29 17.96
N ASN A 294 15.66 -26.86 16.91
CA ASN A 294 14.88 -28.10 16.94
C ASN A 294 13.73 -28.09 17.98
N HIS A 295 13.06 -26.96 18.18
CA HIS A 295 11.85 -26.94 19.00
C HIS A 295 10.68 -27.61 18.24
N HIS A 296 9.90 -28.43 18.94
CA HIS A 296 8.66 -29.00 18.45
C HIS A 296 7.49 -28.12 18.87
N PHE A 297 7.13 -27.20 17.97
CA PHE A 297 6.04 -26.25 18.19
C PHE A 297 4.67 -26.91 18.06
N VAL A 298 3.73 -26.50 18.92
CA VAL A 298 2.34 -26.89 18.79
C VAL A 298 1.58 -25.98 17.81
N PRO A 299 0.47 -26.44 17.21
CA PRO A 299 -0.46 -25.56 16.50
C PRO A 299 -0.93 -24.41 17.39
N GLY A 300 -0.80 -23.17 16.90
CA GLY A 300 -1.05 -21.95 17.66
C GLY A 300 0.18 -21.33 18.33
N ALA A 301 1.37 -21.94 18.21
CA ALA A 301 2.58 -21.43 18.85
C ALA A 301 3.08 -20.11 18.26
N LEU A 302 3.57 -19.22 19.14
CA LEU A 302 4.23 -17.96 18.77
C LEU A 302 5.71 -17.99 19.15
N ALA A 303 6.56 -17.41 18.29
CA ALA A 303 7.96 -17.19 18.63
C ALA A 303 8.45 -15.82 18.16
N ALA A 304 9.53 -15.30 18.75
CA ALA A 304 10.25 -14.14 18.25
C ALA A 304 11.64 -14.09 18.87
N MET A 305 12.54 -13.27 18.30
CA MET A 305 13.90 -13.12 18.81
C MET A 305 14.35 -11.65 18.79
N PHE A 306 15.27 -11.28 19.68
CA PHE A 306 15.94 -9.98 19.67
C PHE A 306 17.06 -9.92 18.61
N VAL A 307 16.72 -10.15 17.33
CA VAL A 307 17.67 -10.23 16.23
C VAL A 307 17.42 -9.12 15.21
N SER A 308 18.52 -8.52 14.73
CA SER A 308 18.49 -7.50 13.70
C SER A 308 18.51 -8.11 12.31
N SER A 309 17.72 -7.57 11.38
CA SER A 309 17.72 -7.99 9.96
C SER A 309 17.46 -9.50 9.74
N ASP A 310 16.75 -10.18 10.64
CA ASP A 310 16.43 -11.61 10.55
C ASP A 310 15.32 -11.92 9.54
N ALA A 311 14.53 -10.92 9.15
CA ALA A 311 13.56 -11.00 8.06
C ALA A 311 13.99 -10.18 6.83
N ARG A 312 15.30 -10.10 6.57
CA ARG A 312 15.86 -9.43 5.37
C ARG A 312 15.54 -10.14 4.04
N THR A 313 15.21 -11.43 4.10
CA THR A 313 14.85 -12.27 2.96
C THR A 313 14.11 -13.51 3.45
N PHE A 314 13.25 -14.05 2.60
CA PHE A 314 12.69 -15.40 2.74
C PHE A 314 13.12 -16.32 1.57
N LYS A 315 14.26 -16.01 0.94
CA LYS A 315 14.98 -16.96 0.09
C LYS A 315 15.69 -17.96 1.00
N GLU A 316 15.60 -19.25 0.67
CA GLU A 316 16.18 -20.29 1.50
C GLU A 316 17.71 -20.28 1.43
N PRO A 317 18.43 -20.28 2.56
CA PRO A 317 19.88 -20.41 2.54
C PRO A 317 20.30 -21.81 2.09
N PRO A 318 21.51 -21.97 1.53
CA PRO A 318 22.07 -23.28 1.28
C PRO A 318 22.03 -24.15 2.55
N ALA A 319 21.78 -25.45 2.39
CA ALA A 319 21.72 -26.38 3.53
C ALA A 319 23.02 -26.37 4.37
N SER A 320 24.16 -26.08 3.75
CA SER A 320 25.47 -25.99 4.40
C SER A 320 25.73 -24.67 5.13
N TRP A 321 24.86 -23.66 4.98
CA TRP A 321 25.05 -22.36 5.63
C TRP A 321 24.74 -22.44 7.13
N ALA A 322 25.70 -22.01 7.94
CA ALA A 322 25.59 -21.80 9.38
C ALA A 322 25.59 -20.29 9.70
N LEU A 323 25.21 -19.91 10.92
CA LEU A 323 25.21 -18.51 11.36
C LEU A 323 26.58 -17.89 11.12
N GLY A 324 26.60 -16.70 10.54
CA GLY A 324 27.85 -16.06 10.13
C GLY A 324 28.60 -15.45 11.31
N GLU A 325 29.81 -14.99 11.03
CA GLU A 325 30.67 -14.30 12.01
C GLU A 325 30.75 -12.82 11.66
N THR A 326 30.43 -11.92 12.58
CA THR A 326 30.38 -10.45 12.37
C THR A 326 31.64 -9.83 11.75
N ASN A 327 32.80 -10.47 11.90
CA ASN A 327 34.07 -9.98 11.34
C ASN A 327 34.49 -10.70 10.05
N ASN A 328 33.61 -11.54 9.47
CA ASN A 328 33.90 -12.33 8.28
C ASN A 328 32.73 -12.30 7.28
N PRO A 329 32.67 -11.28 6.40
CA PRO A 329 31.60 -11.12 5.41
C PRO A 329 31.40 -12.30 4.45
N GLN A 330 32.41 -13.16 4.28
CA GLN A 330 32.30 -14.36 3.43
C GLN A 330 31.33 -15.40 4.01
N THR A 331 31.02 -15.32 5.30
CA THR A 331 30.07 -16.20 5.98
C THR A 331 28.62 -15.69 5.92
N TYR A 332 28.39 -14.49 5.36
CA TYR A 332 27.09 -13.84 5.40
C TYR A 332 26.13 -14.50 4.41
N TYR A 333 24.86 -14.55 4.80
CA TYR A 333 23.78 -14.89 3.88
C TYR A 333 22.85 -13.69 3.72
N ALA A 334 22.58 -13.32 2.47
CA ALA A 334 21.81 -12.11 2.12
C ALA A 334 22.31 -10.85 2.86
N GLY A 335 23.64 -10.71 2.98
CA GLY A 335 24.29 -9.48 3.45
C GLY A 335 24.53 -9.34 4.96
N THR A 336 24.20 -10.34 5.79
CA THR A 336 24.43 -10.29 7.25
C THR A 336 24.68 -11.68 7.84
N PRO A 337 25.38 -11.78 8.99
CA PRO A 337 25.64 -13.05 9.68
C PRO A 337 24.44 -13.55 10.48
N GLN A 338 23.40 -12.72 10.61
CA GLN A 338 22.29 -12.95 11.52
C GLN A 338 21.42 -14.13 11.09
N SER A 339 20.81 -14.79 12.08
CA SER A 339 19.78 -15.82 11.91
C SER A 339 18.62 -15.34 11.03
N LEU A 340 17.79 -16.27 10.56
CA LEU A 340 16.65 -15.97 9.70
C LEU A 340 15.35 -16.33 10.42
N THR A 341 14.38 -15.43 10.40
CA THR A 341 13.02 -15.70 10.89
C THR A 341 12.40 -16.89 10.15
N GLY A 342 12.79 -17.13 8.89
CA GLY A 342 12.40 -18.30 8.11
C GLY A 342 12.72 -19.65 8.77
N ASP A 343 13.77 -19.74 9.60
CA ASP A 343 14.12 -20.97 10.30
C ASP A 343 13.08 -21.33 11.39
N LEU A 344 12.51 -20.35 12.08
CA LEU A 344 11.39 -20.58 13.03
C LEU A 344 10.14 -21.09 12.30
N ILE A 345 9.88 -20.56 11.11
CA ILE A 345 8.75 -20.97 10.26
C ILE A 345 8.93 -22.40 9.80
N ARG A 346 10.13 -22.75 9.30
CA ARG A 346 10.50 -24.12 8.91
C ARG A 346 10.44 -25.09 10.08
N ALA A 347 10.79 -24.65 11.29
CA ALA A 347 10.65 -25.44 12.52
C ALA A 347 9.19 -25.67 12.96
N GLY A 348 8.22 -25.01 12.31
CA GLY A 348 6.80 -25.26 12.55
C GLY A 348 6.12 -24.28 13.50
N VAL A 349 6.68 -23.09 13.74
CA VAL A 349 5.94 -22.05 14.49
C VAL A 349 4.66 -21.65 13.74
N THR A 350 3.63 -21.18 14.45
CA THR A 350 2.38 -20.68 13.82
C THR A 350 2.43 -19.18 13.54
N GLY A 351 3.14 -18.42 14.36
CA GLY A 351 3.34 -16.99 14.18
C GLY A 351 4.69 -16.53 14.69
N THR A 352 5.28 -15.55 14.01
CA THR A 352 6.54 -14.92 14.44
C THR A 352 6.62 -13.48 13.98
N ALA A 353 7.55 -12.71 14.53
CA ALA A 353 7.96 -11.44 13.98
C ALA A 353 9.43 -11.49 13.58
N GLY A 354 9.83 -10.58 12.69
CA GLY A 354 11.22 -10.38 12.30
C GLY A 354 11.42 -8.97 11.76
N HIS A 355 12.67 -8.63 11.44
CA HIS A 355 13.04 -7.27 11.06
C HIS A 355 13.74 -7.26 9.70
N VAL A 356 13.32 -6.37 8.80
CA VAL A 356 13.91 -6.25 7.44
C VAL A 356 15.24 -5.50 7.42
N ALA A 357 15.55 -4.80 8.52
CA ALA A 357 16.74 -4.02 8.78
C ALA A 357 17.01 -3.99 10.31
N GLU A 358 17.99 -3.21 10.76
CA GLU A 358 18.29 -2.98 12.18
C GLU A 358 17.13 -2.27 12.90
N PRO A 359 16.46 -2.89 13.89
CA PRO A 359 15.37 -2.25 14.60
C PRO A 359 15.81 -1.38 15.79
N PHE A 360 17.01 -1.61 16.35
CA PHE A 360 17.35 -1.28 17.75
C PHE A 360 16.52 -2.08 18.76
N LEU A 361 17.14 -2.41 19.91
CA LEU A 361 16.54 -3.29 20.92
C LEU A 361 15.18 -2.78 21.44
N ASP A 362 15.04 -1.48 21.66
CA ASP A 362 13.79 -0.85 22.14
C ASP A 362 12.65 -0.87 21.11
N ALA A 363 12.90 -1.16 19.85
CA ALA A 363 11.88 -1.31 18.81
C ALA A 363 11.47 -2.76 18.56
N THR A 364 12.12 -3.73 19.21
CA THR A 364 11.79 -5.15 19.07
C THR A 364 10.46 -5.47 19.75
N ILE A 365 9.89 -6.62 19.39
CA ILE A 365 8.68 -7.13 20.03
C ILE A 365 8.93 -7.34 21.54
N ARG A 366 7.93 -6.99 22.35
CA ARG A 366 8.00 -7.05 23.80
C ARG A 366 7.47 -8.38 24.34
N PRO A 367 8.32 -9.32 24.80
CA PRO A 367 7.83 -10.61 25.29
C PRO A 367 6.93 -10.49 26.52
N ASP A 368 7.17 -9.45 27.35
CA ASP A 368 6.38 -9.08 28.51
C ASP A 368 4.97 -8.59 28.17
N ILE A 369 4.70 -8.31 26.90
CA ILE A 369 3.36 -7.97 26.39
C ILE A 369 2.83 -9.08 25.49
N LEU A 370 3.66 -9.62 24.59
CA LEU A 370 3.29 -10.60 23.57
C LEU A 370 2.60 -11.82 24.18
N PHE A 371 3.27 -12.52 25.11
CA PHE A 371 2.70 -13.75 25.67
C PHE A 371 1.52 -13.47 26.58
N PRO A 372 1.57 -12.50 27.53
CA PRO A 372 0.39 -12.16 28.32
C PRO A 372 -0.82 -11.76 27.47
N ALA A 373 -0.65 -10.96 26.42
CA ALA A 373 -1.74 -10.60 25.52
C ALA A 373 -2.32 -11.83 24.81
N TYR A 374 -1.46 -12.70 24.28
CA TYR A 374 -1.90 -13.88 23.54
C TYR A 374 -2.67 -14.86 24.43
N VAL A 375 -2.13 -15.22 25.61
CA VAL A 375 -2.76 -16.21 26.50
C VAL A 375 -4.02 -15.69 27.20
N THR A 376 -4.25 -14.37 27.20
CA THR A 376 -5.45 -13.74 27.78
C THR A 376 -6.56 -13.47 26.76
N GLY A 377 -6.31 -13.70 25.46
CA GLY A 377 -7.36 -13.78 24.44
C GLY A 377 -7.13 -12.97 23.18
N ALA A 378 -6.03 -12.24 23.06
CA ALA A 378 -5.63 -11.59 21.81
C ALA A 378 -5.39 -12.66 20.73
N ASN A 379 -5.76 -12.36 19.48
CA ASN A 379 -5.27 -13.16 18.35
C ASN A 379 -3.80 -12.85 18.04
N LEU A 380 -3.21 -13.59 17.12
CA LEU A 380 -1.81 -13.48 16.74
C LEU A 380 -1.44 -12.04 16.32
N ALA A 381 -2.22 -11.41 15.45
CA ALA A 381 -1.94 -10.05 15.02
C ALA A 381 -2.04 -9.05 16.18
N GLU A 382 -3.10 -9.16 16.98
CA GLU A 382 -3.31 -8.32 18.15
C GLU A 382 -2.16 -8.42 19.16
N ALA A 383 -1.72 -9.64 19.48
CA ALA A 383 -0.64 -9.87 20.43
C ALA A 383 0.69 -9.26 19.95
N PHE A 384 1.04 -9.43 18.68
CA PHE A 384 2.26 -8.85 18.12
C PHE A 384 2.20 -7.32 18.06
N TYR A 385 1.09 -6.73 17.62
CA TYR A 385 0.99 -5.27 17.55
C TYR A 385 0.87 -4.62 18.93
N GLN A 386 0.22 -5.24 19.91
CA GLN A 386 0.26 -4.75 21.30
C GLN A 386 1.68 -4.74 21.86
N ALA A 387 2.52 -5.68 21.41
CA ALA A 387 3.91 -5.81 21.81
C ALA A 387 4.90 -5.05 20.90
N MET A 388 4.42 -4.34 19.87
CA MET A 388 5.27 -3.63 18.89
C MET A 388 5.33 -2.14 19.20
N PRO A 389 6.50 -1.57 19.57
CA PRO A 389 6.58 -0.16 19.96
C PRO A 389 6.38 0.84 18.82
N TYR A 390 6.89 0.52 17.62
CA TYR A 390 6.97 1.49 16.52
C TYR A 390 6.45 0.94 15.19
N LEU A 391 5.89 1.85 14.39
CA LEU A 391 5.42 1.71 13.01
C LEU A 391 6.26 2.58 12.08
N SER A 392 6.01 2.48 10.76
CA SER A 392 6.91 3.04 9.74
C SER A 392 8.37 2.59 9.96
N TRP A 393 8.52 1.36 10.47
CA TRP A 393 9.78 0.83 11.01
C TRP A 393 10.07 -0.55 10.44
N GLN A 394 10.97 -1.30 11.08
CA GLN A 394 11.63 -2.44 10.43
C GLN A 394 10.89 -3.76 10.59
N THR A 395 9.92 -3.80 11.49
CA THR A 395 9.26 -5.02 11.93
C THR A 395 8.22 -5.49 10.92
N ILE A 396 8.15 -6.80 10.74
CA ILE A 396 7.06 -7.49 10.03
C ILE A 396 6.51 -8.59 10.94
N VAL A 397 5.21 -8.88 10.79
CA VAL A 397 4.53 -9.96 11.53
C VAL A 397 4.15 -11.05 10.54
N ILE A 398 4.59 -12.27 10.78
CA ILE A 398 4.35 -13.43 9.93
C ILE A 398 3.38 -14.39 10.62
N GLY A 399 2.37 -14.82 9.88
CA GLY A 399 1.35 -15.75 10.35
C GLY A 399 -0.06 -15.28 9.99
N ASP A 400 -1.03 -16.13 10.28
CA ASP A 400 -2.44 -15.84 10.07
C ASP A 400 -2.97 -14.94 11.20
N PRO A 401 -3.48 -13.73 10.91
CA PRO A 401 -3.90 -12.77 11.93
C PRO A 401 -5.03 -13.31 12.81
N LEU A 402 -5.82 -14.27 12.31
CA LEU A 402 -6.98 -14.82 12.99
C LEU A 402 -6.65 -16.03 13.90
N CYS A 403 -5.38 -16.40 14.08
CA CYS A 403 -4.98 -17.42 15.04
C CYS A 403 -5.28 -16.93 16.47
N ALA A 404 -6.25 -17.53 17.16
CA ALA A 404 -6.75 -17.01 18.43
C ALA A 404 -7.14 -18.13 19.41
N PRO A 405 -6.20 -19.04 19.79
CA PRO A 405 -6.52 -20.21 20.60
C PRO A 405 -7.10 -19.86 21.96
N PHE A 406 -6.78 -18.70 22.53
CA PHE A 406 -7.22 -18.27 23.86
C PHE A 406 -8.40 -17.31 23.86
N ARG A 407 -9.00 -17.01 22.69
CA ARG A 407 -10.04 -15.97 22.60
C ARG A 407 -11.22 -16.26 23.51
N THR A 408 -11.57 -15.27 24.32
CA THR A 408 -12.71 -15.33 25.26
C THR A 408 -13.80 -14.32 24.91
N HIS A 409 -13.45 -13.24 24.21
CA HIS A 409 -14.37 -12.18 23.80
C HIS A 409 -14.58 -12.20 22.28
N VAL A 410 -15.83 -12.04 21.85
CA VAL A 410 -16.22 -11.96 20.44
C VAL A 410 -16.95 -10.65 20.25
N LEU A 411 -16.48 -9.83 19.31
CA LEU A 411 -17.13 -8.58 18.95
C LEU A 411 -18.41 -8.85 18.14
N ALA A 412 -19.40 -7.98 18.29
CA ALA A 412 -20.54 -7.88 17.39
C ALA A 412 -20.12 -7.25 16.06
N THR A 413 -20.92 -7.46 15.01
CA THR A 413 -20.60 -6.93 13.67
C THR A 413 -20.61 -5.40 13.67
N GLU A 414 -21.53 -4.80 14.42
CA GLU A 414 -21.71 -3.35 14.53
C GLU A 414 -20.54 -2.66 15.22
N GLU A 415 -19.78 -3.38 16.07
CA GLU A 415 -18.58 -2.86 16.74
C GLU A 415 -17.37 -2.78 15.79
N ILE A 416 -17.38 -3.51 14.68
CA ILE A 416 -16.31 -3.50 13.67
C ILE A 416 -16.74 -2.71 12.43
N ALA A 417 -17.98 -2.89 12.00
CA ALA A 417 -18.55 -2.28 10.81
C ALA A 417 -19.76 -1.42 11.23
N PRO A 418 -19.53 -0.23 11.80
CA PRO A 418 -20.61 0.70 12.06
C PRO A 418 -21.33 1.03 10.75
N ALA A 419 -22.59 1.47 10.85
CA ALA A 419 -23.41 1.79 9.68
C ALA A 419 -22.72 2.81 8.76
N MET A 420 -23.11 2.82 7.49
CA MET A 420 -22.65 3.83 6.54
C MET A 420 -23.24 5.21 6.92
N ASP A 421 -22.41 6.25 6.86
CA ASP A 421 -22.88 7.62 6.94
C ASP A 421 -23.53 8.01 5.59
N SER A 422 -24.84 8.27 5.63
CA SER A 422 -25.62 8.53 4.40
C SER A 422 -25.22 9.83 3.68
N ALA A 423 -24.67 10.81 4.39
CA ALA A 423 -24.30 12.09 3.80
C ALA A 423 -22.97 12.01 3.03
N THR A 424 -22.01 11.25 3.54
CA THR A 424 -20.70 11.04 2.92
C THR A 424 -20.64 9.79 2.05
N GLU A 425 -21.61 8.87 2.19
CA GLU A 425 -21.59 7.53 1.61
C GLU A 425 -20.29 6.76 1.94
N LEU A 426 -19.74 6.99 3.15
CA LEU A 426 -18.55 6.33 3.69
C LEU A 426 -18.88 5.61 5.02
N PRO A 427 -18.02 4.68 5.49
CA PRO A 427 -18.16 4.10 6.81
C PRO A 427 -18.18 5.18 7.91
N ALA A 428 -19.11 5.09 8.87
CA ALA A 428 -19.40 6.21 9.77
C ALA A 428 -18.24 6.63 10.67
N LEU A 429 -17.43 5.68 11.16
CA LEU A 429 -16.28 6.02 12.02
C LEU A 429 -15.20 6.72 11.20
N PHE A 430 -14.88 6.19 10.01
CA PHE A 430 -13.97 6.82 9.07
C PHE A 430 -14.45 8.23 8.67
N ALA A 431 -15.74 8.38 8.35
CA ALA A 431 -16.33 9.66 7.98
C ALA A 431 -16.25 10.68 9.13
N ALA A 432 -16.63 10.28 10.34
CA ALA A 432 -16.55 11.12 11.53
C ALA A 432 -15.12 11.59 11.80
N ARG A 433 -14.13 10.71 11.66
CA ARG A 433 -12.71 11.05 11.82
C ARG A 433 -12.23 12.05 10.76
N ARG A 434 -12.56 11.84 9.48
CA ARG A 434 -12.22 12.81 8.41
C ARG A 434 -12.87 14.16 8.62
N LEU A 435 -14.14 14.19 9.03
CA LEU A 435 -14.83 15.45 9.32
C LEU A 435 -14.23 16.19 10.52
N LYS A 436 -13.73 15.45 11.53
CA LYS A 436 -13.04 16.03 12.70
C LYS A 436 -11.66 16.59 12.31
N LEU A 437 -10.90 15.86 11.50
CA LEU A 437 -9.56 16.27 11.05
C LEU A 437 -9.60 17.39 10.00
N GLY A 438 -10.62 17.37 9.14
CA GLY A 438 -10.85 18.36 8.10
C GLY A 438 -11.46 19.67 8.60
N GLY A 439 -11.55 19.89 9.93
CA GLY A 439 -12.10 21.10 10.57
C GLY A 439 -11.26 22.38 10.38
N GLY A 440 -10.53 22.50 9.28
CA GLY A 440 -9.82 23.72 8.87
C GLY A 440 -10.74 24.77 8.25
N ALA A 441 -10.21 25.54 7.29
CA ALA A 441 -10.94 26.64 6.64
C ALA A 441 -12.10 26.20 5.72
N ALA A 442 -12.19 24.91 5.37
CA ALA A 442 -13.23 24.40 4.49
C ALA A 442 -14.56 24.27 5.22
N LYS A 443 -15.66 24.67 4.58
CA LYS A 443 -16.99 24.45 5.15
C LYS A 443 -17.30 22.95 5.24
N ARG A 444 -17.99 22.56 6.33
CA ARG A 444 -18.35 21.16 6.61
C ARG A 444 -19.15 20.51 5.47
N ASP A 445 -20.08 21.24 4.86
CA ASP A 445 -20.90 20.72 3.76
C ASP A 445 -20.07 20.46 2.51
N ALA A 446 -19.10 21.33 2.22
CA ALA A 446 -18.16 21.14 1.10
C ALA A 446 -17.29 19.91 1.31
N LEU A 447 -16.74 19.73 2.52
CA LEU A 447 -15.96 18.54 2.86
C LEU A 447 -16.81 17.25 2.79
N THR A 448 -18.06 17.30 3.24
CA THR A 448 -19.00 16.17 3.20
C THR A 448 -19.30 15.76 1.77
N ALA A 449 -19.61 16.71 0.89
CA ALA A 449 -19.86 16.46 -0.53
C ALA A 449 -18.59 15.96 -1.25
N TYR A 450 -17.42 16.48 -0.90
CA TYR A 450 -16.14 16.01 -1.42
C TYR A 450 -15.84 14.56 -1.03
N MET A 451 -16.09 14.18 0.22
CA MET A 451 -15.97 12.80 0.68
C MET A 451 -16.95 11.86 -0.06
N ARG A 452 -18.16 12.35 -0.37
CA ARG A 452 -19.11 11.62 -1.23
C ARG A 452 -18.61 11.47 -2.66
N PHE A 453 -17.97 12.50 -3.22
CA PHE A 453 -17.30 12.42 -4.52
C PHE A 453 -16.23 11.31 -4.51
N GLU A 454 -15.37 11.24 -3.49
CA GLU A 454 -14.33 10.21 -3.40
C GLU A 454 -14.94 8.80 -3.27
N SER A 455 -15.97 8.65 -2.43
CA SER A 455 -16.70 7.39 -2.28
C SER A 455 -17.31 6.92 -3.61
N ARG A 456 -18.00 7.80 -4.34
CA ARG A 456 -18.63 7.48 -5.62
C ARG A 456 -17.60 7.19 -6.71
N THR A 457 -16.48 7.92 -6.72
CA THR A 457 -15.35 7.68 -7.63
C THR A 457 -14.77 6.29 -7.41
N SER A 458 -14.54 5.90 -6.14
CA SER A 458 -13.99 4.58 -5.81
C SER A 458 -14.91 3.41 -6.20
N ARG A 459 -16.22 3.65 -6.29
CA ARG A 459 -17.24 2.68 -6.72
C ARG A 459 -17.57 2.76 -8.22
N GLY A 460 -16.85 3.57 -8.99
CA GLY A 460 -17.07 3.73 -10.43
C GLY A 460 -18.33 4.51 -10.82
N ASN A 461 -18.99 5.20 -9.89
CA ASN A 461 -20.13 6.06 -10.18
C ASN A 461 -19.67 7.45 -10.64
N ALA A 462 -19.17 7.55 -11.88
CA ALA A 462 -18.62 8.79 -12.42
C ALA A 462 -19.63 9.94 -12.45
N ALA A 463 -20.88 9.67 -12.83
CA ALA A 463 -21.93 10.69 -12.90
C ALA A 463 -22.26 11.26 -11.51
N GLY A 464 -22.45 10.37 -10.52
CA GLY A 464 -22.72 10.78 -9.15
C GLY A 464 -21.50 11.42 -8.48
N ALA A 465 -20.28 11.02 -8.84
CA ALA A 465 -19.06 11.65 -8.36
C ALA A 465 -18.99 13.12 -8.84
N ARG A 466 -19.19 13.37 -10.13
CA ARG A 466 -19.21 14.73 -10.68
C ARG A 466 -20.24 15.62 -10.00
N GLN A 467 -21.46 15.11 -9.78
CA GLN A 467 -22.50 15.85 -9.05
C GLN A 467 -22.05 16.20 -7.62
N ALA A 468 -21.48 15.25 -6.88
CA ALA A 468 -21.01 15.49 -5.51
C ALA A 468 -19.83 16.50 -5.48
N LEU A 469 -19.02 16.54 -6.53
CA LEU A 469 -17.94 17.51 -6.67
C LEU A 469 -18.47 18.93 -6.96
N GLU A 470 -19.49 19.05 -7.81
CA GLU A 470 -20.21 20.31 -8.05
C GLU A 470 -20.87 20.83 -6.77
N GLU A 471 -21.52 19.94 -6.00
CA GLU A 471 -22.08 20.27 -4.68
C GLU A 471 -21.01 20.79 -3.71
N ALA A 472 -19.80 20.19 -3.71
CA ALA A 472 -18.70 20.62 -2.88
C ALA A 472 -18.22 22.04 -3.22
N GLY A 473 -18.05 22.35 -4.51
CA GLY A 473 -17.69 23.69 -4.98
C GLY A 473 -18.78 24.73 -4.72
N ALA A 474 -20.06 24.35 -4.86
CA ALA A 474 -21.19 25.23 -4.56
C ALA A 474 -21.30 25.55 -3.06
N ALA A 475 -21.01 24.59 -2.18
CA ALA A 475 -21.04 24.80 -0.73
C ALA A 475 -19.95 25.79 -0.28
N ASP A 476 -18.77 25.75 -0.89
CA ASP A 476 -17.65 26.62 -0.56
C ASP A 476 -16.82 27.02 -1.79
N ALA A 477 -17.05 28.25 -2.26
CA ALA A 477 -16.36 28.85 -3.40
C ALA A 477 -14.83 28.98 -3.25
N ARG A 478 -14.28 28.73 -2.06
CA ARG A 478 -12.83 28.73 -1.81
C ARG A 478 -12.29 27.33 -1.50
N PHE A 479 -13.09 26.29 -1.69
CA PHE A 479 -12.66 24.92 -1.47
C PHE A 479 -11.86 24.39 -2.67
N THR A 480 -10.56 24.76 -2.67
CA THR A 480 -9.61 24.47 -3.75
C THR A 480 -9.64 23.04 -4.27
N PRO A 481 -9.72 21.98 -3.44
CA PRO A 481 -9.74 20.61 -3.96
C PRO A 481 -10.90 20.35 -4.93
N ALA A 482 -12.10 20.87 -4.64
CA ALA A 482 -13.25 20.69 -5.53
C ALA A 482 -13.09 21.45 -6.85
N HIS A 483 -12.77 22.75 -6.76
CA HIS A 483 -12.58 23.60 -7.95
C HIS A 483 -11.44 23.10 -8.86
N LEU A 484 -10.36 22.59 -8.28
CA LEU A 484 -9.23 22.06 -9.05
C LEU A 484 -9.66 20.84 -9.86
N LEU A 485 -10.39 19.90 -9.24
CA LEU A 485 -10.89 18.70 -9.90
C LEU A 485 -12.00 19.02 -10.91
N LEU A 486 -12.88 19.99 -10.63
CA LEU A 486 -13.86 20.49 -11.60
C LEU A 486 -13.16 21.05 -12.84
N GLY A 487 -12.12 21.88 -12.65
CA GLY A 487 -11.32 22.41 -13.74
C GLY A 487 -10.70 21.30 -14.60
N MET A 488 -10.15 20.26 -13.96
CA MET A 488 -9.58 19.10 -14.66
C MET A 488 -10.65 18.31 -15.43
N HIS A 489 -11.84 18.10 -14.84
CA HIS A 489 -12.94 17.42 -15.53
C HIS A 489 -13.47 18.22 -16.72
N TYR A 490 -13.68 19.54 -16.57
CA TYR A 490 -14.08 20.39 -17.68
C TYR A 490 -13.03 20.41 -18.80
N GLN A 491 -11.75 20.39 -18.45
CA GLN A 491 -10.68 20.30 -19.44
C GLN A 491 -10.75 18.97 -20.22
N GLN A 492 -10.97 17.85 -19.52
CA GLN A 492 -11.15 16.53 -20.15
C GLN A 492 -12.39 16.46 -21.06
N GLU A 493 -13.48 17.11 -20.66
CA GLU A 493 -14.72 17.21 -21.45
C GLU A 493 -14.61 18.21 -22.62
N GLY A 494 -13.50 18.94 -22.74
CA GLY A 494 -13.32 19.99 -23.74
C GLY A 494 -14.08 21.30 -23.44
N ALA A 495 -14.67 21.43 -22.25
CA ALA A 495 -15.30 22.64 -21.73
C ALA A 495 -14.24 23.66 -21.25
N ILE A 496 -13.38 24.09 -22.18
CA ILE A 496 -12.18 24.90 -21.91
C ILE A 496 -12.49 26.20 -21.16
N ASP A 497 -13.58 26.90 -21.50
CA ASP A 497 -13.97 28.13 -20.80
C ASP A 497 -14.25 27.90 -19.31
N ARG A 498 -14.98 26.82 -18.98
CA ARG A 498 -15.29 26.48 -17.59
C ARG A 498 -14.04 26.08 -16.82
N ALA A 499 -13.13 25.31 -17.44
CA ALA A 499 -11.87 24.96 -16.82
C ALA A 499 -11.01 26.20 -16.48
N ILE A 500 -10.93 27.16 -17.41
CA ILE A 500 -10.24 28.44 -17.19
C ILE A 500 -10.89 29.22 -16.05
N GLU A 501 -12.22 29.25 -15.98
CA GLU A 501 -12.95 29.92 -14.90
C GLU A 501 -12.61 29.32 -13.52
N GLU A 502 -12.62 28.00 -13.39
CA GLU A 502 -12.25 27.31 -12.15
C GLU A 502 -10.80 27.65 -11.73
N TYR A 503 -9.83 27.55 -12.64
CA TYR A 503 -8.44 27.83 -12.32
C TYR A 503 -8.21 29.31 -11.98
N ARG A 504 -8.82 30.25 -12.72
CA ARG A 504 -8.74 31.68 -12.41
C ARG A 504 -9.41 32.00 -11.07
N GLY A 505 -10.54 31.36 -10.77
CA GLY A 505 -11.23 31.48 -9.48
C GLY A 505 -10.35 31.07 -8.31
N ILE A 506 -9.65 29.93 -8.42
CA ILE A 506 -8.65 29.50 -7.42
C ILE A 506 -7.55 30.55 -7.26
N LEU A 507 -6.97 31.01 -8.37
CA LEU A 507 -5.83 31.93 -8.34
C LEU A 507 -6.20 33.33 -7.82
N ALA A 508 -7.48 33.70 -7.81
CA ALA A 508 -7.96 34.95 -7.22
C ALA A 508 -7.76 35.00 -5.70
N TYR A 509 -7.87 33.87 -5.00
CA TYR A 509 -7.68 33.80 -3.53
C TYR A 509 -6.45 32.99 -3.10
N ALA A 510 -5.90 32.15 -3.97
CA ALA A 510 -4.70 31.35 -3.76
C ALA A 510 -3.73 31.56 -4.94
N PRO A 511 -3.11 32.74 -5.07
CA PRO A 511 -2.38 33.12 -6.28
C PRO A 511 -1.10 32.31 -6.51
N ASN A 512 -0.61 31.59 -5.48
CA ASN A 512 0.56 30.70 -5.56
C ASN A 512 0.17 29.21 -5.66
N GLN A 513 -1.09 28.87 -5.97
CA GLN A 513 -1.53 27.49 -6.11
C GLN A 513 -0.89 26.90 -7.40
N VAL A 514 0.16 26.08 -7.22
CA VAL A 514 1.05 25.60 -8.28
C VAL A 514 0.31 24.83 -9.38
N MET A 515 -0.58 23.90 -9.02
CA MET A 515 -1.32 23.10 -10.00
C MET A 515 -2.28 23.96 -10.82
N SER A 516 -2.97 24.93 -10.21
CA SER A 516 -3.84 25.86 -10.95
C SER A 516 -3.04 26.77 -11.86
N LEU A 517 -1.88 27.27 -11.42
CA LEU A 517 -0.97 28.05 -12.28
C LEU A 517 -0.53 27.20 -13.49
N ASN A 518 -0.10 25.97 -13.23
CA ASN A 518 0.36 25.05 -14.27
C ASN A 518 -0.74 24.70 -15.27
N ASN A 519 -1.89 24.25 -14.79
CA ASN A 519 -3.01 23.83 -15.63
C ASN A 519 -3.58 25.01 -16.42
N LEU A 520 -3.66 26.20 -15.81
CA LEU A 520 -4.05 27.42 -16.52
C LEU A 520 -3.02 27.83 -17.58
N ALA A 521 -1.73 27.72 -17.29
CA ALA A 521 -0.69 28.00 -18.27
C ALA A 521 -0.81 27.06 -19.48
N TYR A 522 -0.92 25.75 -19.23
CA TYR A 522 -1.07 24.74 -20.28
C TYR A 522 -2.31 25.01 -21.14
N ILE A 523 -3.48 25.22 -20.53
CA ILE A 523 -4.74 25.40 -21.27
C ILE A 523 -4.74 26.70 -22.08
N LEU A 524 -4.10 27.77 -21.60
CA LEU A 524 -3.94 29.02 -22.34
C LEU A 524 -3.01 28.83 -23.54
N ALA A 525 -1.88 28.15 -23.35
CA ALA A 525 -0.90 27.95 -24.40
C ALA A 525 -1.42 27.01 -25.50
N VAL A 526 -1.98 25.87 -25.12
CA VAL A 526 -2.36 24.80 -26.05
C VAL A 526 -3.77 25.01 -26.59
N ASN A 527 -4.78 25.19 -25.73
CA ASN A 527 -6.17 25.27 -26.17
C ASN A 527 -6.57 26.67 -26.64
N ARG A 528 -6.06 27.75 -26.01
CA ARG A 528 -6.33 29.13 -26.45
C ARG A 528 -5.30 29.69 -27.42
N ARG A 529 -4.19 28.97 -27.65
CA ARG A 529 -3.09 29.42 -28.51
C ARG A 529 -2.54 30.78 -28.08
N ALA A 530 -2.48 31.01 -26.77
CA ALA A 530 -2.00 32.22 -26.13
C ALA A 530 -0.75 31.95 -25.28
N PRO A 531 0.35 31.42 -25.86
CA PRO A 531 1.54 31.06 -25.09
C PRO A 531 2.23 32.28 -24.45
N GLN A 532 2.03 33.49 -24.99
CA GLN A 532 2.53 34.73 -24.38
C GLN A 532 1.82 35.04 -23.05
N GLU A 533 0.52 34.75 -22.92
CA GLU A 533 -0.24 34.91 -21.67
C GLU A 533 0.13 33.80 -20.67
N ALA A 534 0.41 32.59 -21.17
CA ALA A 534 0.72 31.42 -20.36
C ALA A 534 2.11 31.46 -19.70
N LEU A 535 3.12 32.01 -20.38
CA LEU A 535 4.52 32.01 -19.91
C LEU A 535 4.70 32.50 -18.47
N PRO A 536 4.19 33.69 -18.05
CA PRO A 536 4.39 34.15 -16.68
C PRO A 536 3.74 33.25 -15.62
N LEU A 537 2.67 32.52 -15.97
CA LEU A 537 2.03 31.56 -15.07
C LEU A 537 2.90 30.32 -14.88
N ALA A 538 3.46 29.78 -15.97
CA ALA A 538 4.35 28.62 -15.93
C ALA A 538 5.68 28.92 -15.21
N GLU A 539 6.29 30.09 -15.47
CA GLU A 539 7.50 30.54 -14.78
C GLU A 539 7.27 30.66 -13.27
N ARG A 540 6.13 31.21 -12.87
CA ARG A 540 5.74 31.28 -11.46
C ARG A 540 5.49 29.90 -10.86
N ALA A 541 4.84 28.99 -11.59
CA ALA A 541 4.63 27.62 -11.14
C ALA A 541 5.97 26.91 -10.88
N VAL A 542 6.94 27.00 -11.81
CA VAL A 542 8.29 26.43 -11.67
C VAL A 542 9.05 27.04 -10.49
N ALA A 543 8.98 28.36 -10.32
CA ALA A 543 9.65 29.05 -9.22
C ALA A 543 9.19 28.56 -7.84
N ILE A 544 7.93 28.13 -7.72
CA ILE A 544 7.35 27.62 -6.47
C ILE A 544 7.57 26.10 -6.36
N SER A 545 7.47 25.34 -7.45
CA SER A 545 7.47 23.87 -7.46
C SER A 545 8.86 23.25 -7.30
N LYS A 546 9.94 24.03 -7.41
CA LYS A 546 11.34 23.60 -7.20
C LYS A 546 11.74 22.38 -8.06
N GLY A 547 11.29 22.35 -9.32
CA GLY A 547 11.70 21.31 -10.28
C GLY A 547 10.76 20.11 -10.37
N GLU A 548 9.47 20.29 -10.04
CA GLU A 548 8.46 19.27 -10.30
C GLU A 548 8.37 18.97 -11.82
N PRO A 549 8.44 17.69 -12.25
CA PRO A 549 8.67 17.37 -13.66
C PRO A 549 7.57 17.84 -14.62
N ASN A 550 6.29 17.75 -14.21
CA ASN A 550 5.17 18.14 -15.07
C ASN A 550 5.06 19.66 -15.24
N VAL A 551 5.44 20.41 -14.19
CA VAL A 551 5.51 21.87 -14.21
C VAL A 551 6.70 22.35 -15.06
N LEU A 552 7.83 21.66 -15.01
CA LEU A 552 8.97 21.91 -15.91
C LEU A 552 8.61 21.63 -17.37
N ASP A 553 7.87 20.56 -17.63
CA ASP A 553 7.41 20.20 -18.96
C ASP A 553 6.42 21.21 -19.55
N THR A 554 5.45 21.64 -18.76
CA THR A 554 4.51 22.71 -19.16
C THR A 554 5.27 23.99 -19.53
N LEU A 555 6.26 24.40 -18.74
CA LEU A 555 7.11 25.55 -19.08
C LEU A 555 7.89 25.30 -20.38
N GLY A 556 8.50 24.12 -20.52
CA GLY A 556 9.27 23.75 -21.71
C GLY A 556 8.42 23.78 -22.98
N TRP A 557 7.20 23.24 -22.92
CA TRP A 557 6.25 23.26 -24.03
C TRP A 557 5.82 24.69 -24.40
N ILE A 558 5.56 25.54 -23.41
CA ILE A 558 5.23 26.96 -23.65
C ILE A 558 6.41 27.70 -24.29
N GLN A 559 7.64 27.45 -23.83
CA GLN A 559 8.86 28.01 -24.42
C GLN A 559 9.01 27.59 -25.89
N HIS A 560 8.74 26.31 -26.20
CA HIS A 560 8.73 25.79 -27.57
C HIS A 560 7.70 26.52 -28.45
N LEU A 561 6.46 26.70 -27.97
CA LEU A 561 5.41 27.42 -28.69
C LEU A 561 5.74 28.89 -28.95
N LEU A 562 6.66 29.48 -28.17
CA LEU A 562 7.18 30.83 -28.34
C LEU A 562 8.45 30.90 -29.23
N GLY A 563 8.94 29.76 -29.74
CA GLY A 563 10.17 29.67 -30.52
C GLY A 563 11.46 29.77 -29.69
N LYS A 564 11.37 29.61 -28.36
CA LYS A 564 12.53 29.60 -27.45
C LYS A 564 13.02 28.17 -27.24
N ASP A 565 13.36 27.50 -28.34
CA ASP A 565 13.62 26.05 -28.34
C ASP A 565 14.84 25.65 -27.49
N ASP A 566 15.87 26.49 -27.40
CA ASP A 566 17.02 26.25 -26.51
C ASP A 566 16.64 26.26 -25.02
N ASP A 567 15.70 27.13 -24.63
CA ASP A 567 15.19 27.20 -23.26
C ASP A 567 14.30 25.98 -22.97
N ALA A 568 13.41 25.67 -23.92
CA ALA A 568 12.55 24.49 -23.87
C ALA A 568 13.36 23.20 -23.68
N ALA A 569 14.45 23.04 -24.43
CA ALA A 569 15.32 21.87 -24.34
C ALA A 569 16.03 21.73 -22.98
N ARG A 570 16.29 22.84 -22.27
CA ARG A 570 16.83 22.79 -20.89
C ARG A 570 15.75 22.33 -19.91
N SER A 571 14.57 22.93 -19.97
CA SER A 571 13.43 22.59 -19.09
C SER A 571 13.01 21.14 -19.25
N LEU A 572 12.81 20.67 -20.49
CA LEU A 572 12.37 19.31 -20.80
C LEU A 572 13.42 18.25 -20.45
N ARG A 573 14.72 18.56 -20.58
CA ARG A 573 15.79 17.65 -20.15
C ARG A 573 15.76 17.44 -18.64
N MET A 574 15.52 18.49 -17.86
CA MET A 574 15.35 18.38 -16.41
C MET A 574 14.11 17.54 -16.07
N ALA A 575 12.99 17.77 -16.77
CA ALA A 575 11.75 17.01 -16.60
C ALA A 575 11.95 15.50 -16.87
N VAL A 576 12.50 15.14 -18.03
CA VAL A 576 12.78 13.74 -18.40
C VAL A 576 13.79 13.10 -17.47
N SER A 577 14.82 13.83 -17.03
CA SER A 577 15.79 13.31 -16.06
C SER A 577 15.16 12.99 -14.71
N ALA A 578 14.14 13.75 -14.30
CA ALA A 578 13.46 13.56 -13.02
C ALA A 578 12.34 12.51 -13.09
N ALA A 579 11.73 12.30 -14.27
CA ALA A 579 10.70 11.30 -14.49
C ALA A 579 10.89 10.58 -15.85
N PRO A 580 11.89 9.67 -15.94
CA PRO A 580 12.24 9.02 -17.20
C PRO A 580 11.14 8.09 -17.73
N ASP A 581 10.17 7.64 -16.94
CA ASP A 581 9.12 6.74 -17.44
C ASP A 581 7.85 7.48 -17.87
N ASN A 582 7.85 8.82 -17.85
CA ASN A 582 6.71 9.61 -18.30
C ASN A 582 6.76 9.82 -19.83
N VAL A 583 5.78 9.24 -20.52
CA VAL A 583 5.63 9.28 -21.98
C VAL A 583 5.50 10.72 -22.50
N GLU A 584 4.76 11.56 -21.79
CA GLU A 584 4.45 12.94 -22.22
C GLU A 584 5.71 13.80 -22.26
N LEU A 585 6.49 13.79 -21.18
CA LEU A 585 7.74 14.54 -21.08
C LEU A 585 8.73 14.12 -22.18
N ARG A 586 8.77 12.82 -22.50
CA ARG A 586 9.65 12.29 -23.55
C ARG A 586 9.26 12.75 -24.94
N TRP A 587 7.98 12.71 -25.30
CA TRP A 587 7.60 13.11 -26.65
C TRP A 587 7.66 14.64 -26.83
N HIS A 588 7.34 15.44 -25.80
CA HIS A 588 7.60 16.88 -25.82
C HIS A 588 9.10 17.17 -26.03
N ALA A 589 9.98 16.49 -25.29
CA ALA A 589 11.43 16.59 -25.49
C ALA A 589 11.86 16.19 -26.90
N ALA A 590 11.30 15.12 -27.46
CA ALA A 590 11.60 14.66 -28.81
C ALA A 590 11.23 15.70 -29.88
N VAL A 591 10.06 16.34 -29.77
CA VAL A 591 9.62 17.41 -30.68
C VAL A 591 10.57 18.60 -30.62
N VAL A 592 10.97 19.03 -29.42
CA VAL A 592 11.89 20.16 -29.24
C VAL A 592 13.30 19.85 -29.76
N PHE A 593 13.83 18.65 -29.50
CA PHE A 593 15.14 18.26 -30.05
C PHE A 593 15.13 18.19 -31.58
N ALA A 594 14.02 17.77 -32.19
CA ALA A 594 13.90 17.76 -33.65
C ALA A 594 13.89 19.17 -34.24
N ARG A 595 13.30 20.13 -33.53
CA ARG A 595 13.30 21.56 -33.90
C ARG A 595 14.68 22.20 -33.81
N LEU A 596 15.49 21.76 -32.85
CA LEU A 596 16.91 22.12 -32.71
C LEU A 596 17.84 21.34 -33.65
N GLU A 597 17.29 20.55 -34.58
CA GLU A 597 18.03 19.68 -35.50
C GLU A 597 18.91 18.61 -34.82
N ASP A 598 18.71 18.36 -33.52
CA ASP A 598 19.34 17.25 -32.78
C ASP A 598 18.56 15.95 -33.03
N VAL A 599 18.69 15.44 -34.26
CA VAL A 599 18.00 14.23 -34.75
C VAL A 599 18.31 13.01 -33.89
N ALA A 600 19.52 12.93 -33.33
CA ALA A 600 19.93 11.81 -32.49
C ALA A 600 19.13 11.77 -31.19
N LYS A 601 19.05 12.89 -30.46
CA LYS A 601 18.25 12.96 -29.23
C LYS A 601 16.75 12.83 -29.52
N ALA A 602 16.26 13.48 -30.57
CA ALA A 602 14.85 13.36 -30.97
C ALA A 602 14.43 11.91 -31.22
N THR A 603 15.27 11.15 -31.95
CA THR A 603 15.03 9.72 -32.22
C THR A 603 15.08 8.89 -30.94
N SER A 604 16.04 9.16 -30.05
CA SER A 604 16.19 8.45 -28.78
C SER A 604 14.96 8.63 -27.88
N GLU A 605 14.54 9.88 -27.66
CA GLU A 605 13.41 10.19 -26.79
C GLU A 605 12.09 9.68 -27.36
N LEU A 606 11.86 9.85 -28.67
CA LEU A 606 10.67 9.30 -29.33
C LEU A 606 10.63 7.76 -29.22
N ALA A 607 11.75 7.07 -29.43
CA ALA A 607 11.81 5.62 -29.29
C ALA A 607 11.53 5.17 -27.86
N ALA A 608 12.03 5.89 -26.86
CA ALA A 608 11.73 5.61 -25.46
C ALA A 608 10.25 5.83 -25.12
N ALA A 609 9.63 6.90 -25.64
CA ALA A 609 8.19 7.14 -25.49
C ALA A 609 7.35 6.02 -26.12
N LEU A 610 7.67 5.62 -27.35
CA LEU A 610 6.95 4.56 -28.08
C LEU A 610 7.17 3.16 -27.50
N LYS A 611 8.27 2.93 -26.78
CA LYS A 611 8.49 1.69 -26.04
C LYS A 611 7.48 1.55 -24.89
N ILE A 612 7.12 2.66 -24.26
CA ILE A 612 6.19 2.70 -23.13
C ILE A 612 4.73 2.75 -23.63
N ASP A 613 4.44 3.58 -24.64
CA ASP A 613 3.13 3.66 -25.30
C ASP A 613 3.26 3.51 -26.82
N PRO A 614 3.16 2.28 -27.36
CA PRO A 614 3.22 2.04 -28.79
C PRO A 614 2.10 2.69 -29.61
N LYS A 615 0.98 3.09 -28.98
CA LYS A 615 -0.19 3.69 -29.65
C LYS A 615 -0.17 5.23 -29.58
N LEU A 616 0.91 5.83 -29.08
CA LEU A 616 1.03 7.27 -28.98
C LEU A 616 0.77 8.03 -30.32
N PRO A 617 1.23 7.56 -31.50
CA PRO A 617 0.98 8.24 -32.78
C PRO A 617 -0.50 8.27 -33.20
N ASP A 618 -1.33 7.38 -32.65
CA ASP A 618 -2.76 7.31 -32.94
C ASP A 618 -3.52 8.49 -32.32
N ARG A 619 -3.02 8.98 -31.18
CA ARG A 619 -3.66 10.02 -30.37
C ARG A 619 -2.93 11.36 -30.34
N GLU A 620 -1.62 11.37 -30.62
CA GLU A 620 -0.81 12.61 -30.64
C GLU A 620 -0.33 12.95 -32.07
N GLU A 621 -0.89 14.01 -32.64
CA GLU A 621 -0.57 14.43 -34.02
C GLU A 621 0.90 14.85 -34.20
N ASP A 622 1.47 15.53 -33.20
CA ASP A 622 2.87 15.97 -33.26
C ASP A 622 3.85 14.79 -33.22
N VAL A 623 3.51 13.73 -32.49
CA VAL A 623 4.27 12.47 -32.47
C VAL A 623 4.22 11.78 -33.83
N ARG A 624 3.03 11.68 -34.44
CA ARG A 624 2.88 11.10 -35.78
C ARG A 624 3.70 11.86 -36.82
N LYS A 625 3.59 13.19 -36.85
CA LYS A 625 4.37 14.05 -37.76
C LYS A 625 5.87 13.92 -37.54
N LEU A 626 6.31 13.87 -36.28
CA LEU A 626 7.71 13.70 -35.94
C LEU A 626 8.23 12.34 -36.42
N GLN A 627 7.46 11.27 -36.22
CA GLN A 627 7.82 9.93 -36.66
C GLN A 627 7.96 9.85 -38.19
N GLU A 628 7.04 10.43 -38.95
CA GLU A 628 7.10 10.52 -40.42
C GLU A 628 8.34 11.30 -40.88
N SER A 629 8.59 12.46 -40.27
CA SER A 629 9.75 13.33 -40.57
C SER A 629 11.08 12.64 -40.31
N LEU A 630 11.25 11.98 -39.16
CA LEU A 630 12.47 11.26 -38.81
C LEU A 630 12.69 10.03 -39.69
N SER A 631 11.61 9.35 -40.10
CA SER A 631 11.68 8.21 -41.02
C SER A 631 12.12 8.62 -42.42
N ALA A 632 11.64 9.77 -42.92
CA ALA A 632 12.05 10.31 -44.22
C ALA A 632 13.52 10.76 -44.27
N ARG A 633 14.13 11.07 -43.11
CA ARG A 633 15.55 11.47 -42.99
C ARG A 633 16.52 10.30 -42.89
N ARG A 634 16.04 9.06 -42.74
CA ARG A 634 16.91 7.88 -42.78
C ARG A 634 17.33 7.62 -44.23
N PRO A 635 18.63 7.63 -44.57
CA PRO A 635 19.05 7.20 -45.90
C PRO A 635 18.60 5.76 -46.14
N SER A 636 17.99 5.50 -47.30
CA SER A 636 17.69 4.17 -47.79
C SER A 636 18.98 3.34 -47.79
N ARG A 637 18.99 2.24 -47.04
CA ARG A 637 20.10 1.30 -46.99
C ARG A 637 20.39 0.68 -48.36
#